data_AF-A0A6M0BSP4-F1
#
_entry.id   AF-A0A6M0BSP4-F1
#
_cell.length_a   1.000
_cell.length_b   1.000
_cell.length_c   1.000
_cell.angle_alpha   90.00
_cell.angle_beta   90.00
_cell.angle_gamma   90.00
#
_symmetry.space_group_name_H-M   'P 1'
#
loop_
_entity.id
_entity.type
_entity.pdbx_description
1 polymer ?
#
loop_
_entity_poly.entity_id
_entity_poly.type
_entity_poly.pdbx_seq_one_letter_code
_entity_poly.pdbx_strand_id
1 'polypeptide(L)' 'MSQSITITAEDILNQVKLSLKTSELTEGIITRKIIMDAAQEAGIKVETEELQKAADTMRFVNKLHSAQETFAWLEKHC' A
#
# COMPACT_ATOMS: atom_id res chain seq x y z
N MET A 1 10.03 26.55 -16.23
CA MET A 1 8.81 26.79 -15.42
C MET A 1 7.92 25.57 -15.57
N SER A 2 7.96 24.65 -14.62
CA SER A 2 7.08 23.47 -14.61
C SER A 2 5.68 23.93 -14.23
N GLN A 3 4.76 23.95 -15.20
CA GLN A 3 3.34 24.16 -14.90
C GLN A 3 2.85 22.94 -14.12
N SER A 4 2.25 23.17 -12.94
CA SER A 4 1.65 22.11 -12.14
C SER A 4 0.38 21.62 -12.82
N ILE A 5 0.33 20.33 -13.14
CA ILE A 5 -0.88 19.66 -13.61
C ILE A 5 -1.61 19.15 -12.36
N THR A 6 -2.87 19.57 -12.19
CA THR A 6 -3.72 19.06 -11.12
C THR A 6 -4.38 17.78 -11.59
N ILE A 7 -4.20 16.69 -10.84
CA ILE A 7 -4.83 15.39 -11.11
C ILE A 7 -5.87 15.15 -10.02
N THR A 8 -7.12 14.93 -10.42
CA THR A 8 -8.21 14.62 -9.51
C THR A 8 -8.40 13.10 -9.37
N ALA A 9 -9.13 12.68 -8.33
CA ALA A 9 -9.51 11.27 -8.18
C ALA A 9 -10.34 10.76 -9.38
N GLU A 10 -11.15 11.63 -9.99
CA GLU A 10 -11.99 11.29 -11.13
C GLU A 10 -11.17 11.08 -12.41
N ASP A 11 -10.10 11.87 -12.61
CA ASP A 11 -9.15 11.66 -13.70
C ASP A 11 -8.48 10.29 -13.60
N ILE A 12 -8.09 9.88 -12.38
CA ILE A 12 -7.52 8.55 -12.11
C ILE A 12 -8.55 7.45 -12.42
N LEU A 13 -9.78 7.62 -11.94
CA LEU A 13 -10.86 6.64 -12.14
C LEU A 13 -11.19 6.46 -13.63
N ASN A 14 -11.21 7.56 -14.39
CA ASN A 14 -11.41 7.53 -15.83
C ASN A 14 -10.24 6.83 -16.54
N GLN A 15 -9.00 7.14 -16.16
CA GLN A 15 -7.82 6.46 -16.71
C GLN A 15 -7.80 4.95 -16.40
N VAL A 16 -8.23 4.56 -15.20
CA VAL A 16 -8.38 3.15 -14.81
C VAL A 16 -9.40 2.43 -15.70
N LYS A 17 -10.55 3.06 -15.97
CA LYS A 17 -11.56 2.50 -16.89
C LYS A 17 -11.02 2.38 -18.31
N LEU A 18 -10.33 3.41 -18.80
CA LEU A 18 -9.74 3.42 -20.14
C LEU A 18 -8.60 2.40 -20.30
N SER A 19 -7.86 2.13 -19.23
CA SER A 19 -6.81 1.10 -19.22
C SER A 19 -7.33 -0.34 -19.08
N LEU A 20 -8.65 -0.54 -18.98
CA LEU A 20 -9.31 -1.84 -18.79
C LEU A 20 -8.85 -2.59 -17.52
N LYS A 21 -8.21 -1.89 -16.57
CA LYS A 21 -7.72 -2.45 -15.30
C LYS A 21 -8.80 -2.56 -14.21
N THR A 22 -10.05 -2.24 -14.54
CA THR A 22 -11.15 -2.24 -13.57
C THR A 22 -11.36 -3.62 -12.95
N SER A 23 -11.29 -4.68 -13.73
CA SER A 23 -11.48 -6.04 -13.22
C SER A 23 -10.35 -6.46 -12.27
N GLU A 24 -9.10 -6.23 -12.66
CA GLU A 24 -7.91 -6.50 -11.83
C GLU A 24 -7.98 -5.77 -10.48
N LEU A 25 -8.31 -4.48 -10.50
CA LEU A 25 -8.47 -3.71 -9.27
C LEU A 25 -9.66 -4.20 -8.43
N THR A 26 -10.73 -4.66 -9.07
CA THR A 26 -11.89 -5.22 -8.37
C THR A 26 -11.52 -6.52 -7.64
N GLU A 27 -10.76 -7.41 -8.27
CA GLU A 27 -10.24 -8.62 -7.63
C GLU A 27 -9.33 -8.29 -6.44
N GLY A 28 -8.45 -7.30 -6.58
CA GLY A 28 -7.62 -6.80 -5.48
C GLY A 28 -8.45 -6.27 -4.30
N ILE A 29 -9.51 -5.51 -4.59
CA ILE A 29 -10.43 -5.00 -3.57
C ILE A 29 -11.16 -6.14 -2.85
N ILE A 30 -11.68 -7.12 -3.61
CA ILE A 30 -12.40 -8.28 -3.05
C ILE A 30 -11.46 -9.07 -2.14
N THR A 31 -10.26 -9.38 -2.61
CA THR A 31 -9.24 -10.11 -1.84
C THR A 31 -8.94 -9.41 -0.52
N ARG A 32 -8.73 -8.08 -0.56
CA ARG A 32 -8.49 -7.29 0.64
C ARG A 32 -9.67 -7.34 1.63
N LYS A 33 -10.91 -7.26 1.13
CA LYS A 33 -12.10 -7.35 1.98
C LYS A 33 -12.21 -8.71 2.65
N ILE A 34 -12.04 -9.80 1.92
CA ILE A 34 -12.07 -11.16 2.49
C ILE A 34 -11.03 -11.32 3.59
N ILE A 35 -9.80 -10.83 3.38
CA ILE A 35 -8.74 -10.88 4.40
C ILE A 35 -9.12 -10.06 5.64
N MET A 36 -9.67 -8.85 5.43
CA MET A 36 -10.10 -7.99 6.54
C MET A 36 -11.24 -8.63 7.35
N ASP A 37 -12.23 -9.20 6.67
CA ASP A 37 -13.37 -9.87 7.31
C ASP A 37 -12.89 -11.07 8.12
N ALA A 38 -12.04 -11.93 7.54
CA ALA A 38 -11.46 -13.08 8.23
C ALA A 38 -10.58 -12.67 9.42
N ALA A 39 -9.80 -11.60 9.31
CA ALA A 39 -9.00 -11.07 10.40
C ALA A 39 -9.89 -10.55 11.54
N GLN A 40 -10.98 -9.85 11.21
CA GLN A 40 -11.96 -9.36 12.18
C GLN A 40 -12.68 -10.51 12.89
N GLU A 41 -13.12 -11.54 12.17
CA GLU A 41 -13.76 -12.74 12.73
C GLU A 41 -12.82 -13.51 13.67
N ALA A 42 -11.53 -13.57 13.32
CA ALA A 42 -10.49 -14.16 14.16
C ALA A 42 -10.08 -13.28 15.36
N GLY A 43 -10.66 -12.08 15.49
CA GLY A 43 -10.31 -11.12 16.54
C GLY A 43 -8.89 -10.55 16.40
N ILE A 44 -8.30 -10.62 15.21
CA ILE A 44 -6.98 -10.06 14.93
C ILE A 44 -7.11 -8.55 14.87
N LYS A 45 -6.60 -7.90 15.90
CA LYS A 45 -6.48 -6.44 15.97
C LYS A 45 -5.03 -6.08 15.73
N VAL A 46 -4.80 -5.05 14.93
CA VAL A 46 -3.45 -4.57 14.61
C VAL A 46 -3.30 -3.18 15.21
N GLU A 47 -2.53 -3.06 16.27
CA GLU A 47 -2.25 -1.77 16.91
C GLU A 47 -1.09 -1.05 16.22
N THR A 48 -1.07 0.28 16.32
CA THR A 48 0.00 1.11 15.73
C THR A 48 1.39 0.75 16.27
N GLU A 49 1.48 0.36 17.55
CA GLU A 49 2.71 -0.08 18.18
C GLU A 49 3.24 -1.39 17.59
N GLU A 50 2.35 -2.34 17.28
CA GLU A 50 2.72 -3.61 16.67
C GLU A 50 3.19 -3.42 15.23
N LEU A 51 2.52 -2.53 14.48
CA LEU A 51 2.95 -2.11 13.15
C LEU A 51 4.34 -1.48 13.18
N GLN A 52 4.59 -0.60 14.15
CA GLN A 52 5.90 0.04 14.28
C GLN A 52 7.00 -0.98 14.63
N LYS A 53 6.73 -1.90 15.57
CA LYS A 53 7.66 -2.99 15.91
C LYS A 53 7.98 -3.89 14.73
N ALA A 54 6.97 -4.23 13.93
CA ALA A 54 7.15 -5.02 12.71
C ALA A 54 8.00 -4.25 11.68
N ALA A 55 7.72 -2.96 11.48
CA ALA A 55 8.49 -2.10 10.59
C ALA A 55 9.95 -1.95 11.05
N ASP A 56 10.20 -1.80 12.36
CA ASP A 56 11.56 -1.70 12.91
C ASP A 56 12.31 -3.02 12.79
N THR A 57 11.62 -4.15 13.00
CA THR A 57 12.19 -5.49 12.75
C THR A 57 12.58 -5.65 11.28
N MET A 58 11.71 -5.25 10.36
CA MET A 58 11.98 -5.26 8.92
C MET A 58 13.21 -4.41 8.58
N ARG A 59 13.30 -3.18 9.11
CA ARG A 59 14.45 -2.29 8.90
C ARG A 59 15.73 -2.90 9.46
N PHE A 60 15.68 -3.47 10.66
CA PHE A 60 16.83 -4.11 11.29
C PHE A 60 17.35 -5.29 10.47
N VAL A 61 16.47 -6.21 10.06
CA VAL A 61 16.83 -7.39 9.24
C VAL A 61 17.43 -6.96 7.90
N ASN A 62 16.88 -5.91 7.28
CA ASN A 62 17.36 -5.39 6.00
C ASN A 62 18.50 -4.37 6.13
N LYS A 63 19.00 -4.11 7.34
CA LYS A 63 20.08 -3.15 7.64
C LYS A 63 19.79 -1.74 7.09
N LEU A 64 18.53 -1.31 7.21
CA LEU A 64 18.05 0.00 6.79
C LEU A 64 18.14 0.96 7.99
N HIS A 65 19.17 1.81 7.99
CA HIS A 65 19.49 2.70 9.11
C HIS A 65 18.91 4.10 8.92
N SER A 66 18.52 4.45 7.69
CA SER A 66 17.93 5.75 7.38
C SER A 66 16.58 5.64 6.68
N ALA A 67 15.81 6.74 6.74
CA ALA A 67 14.57 6.87 5.97
C ALA A 67 14.85 6.73 4.47
N GLN A 68 15.94 7.30 3.96
CA GLN A 68 16.31 7.24 2.55
C GLN A 68 16.61 5.80 2.09
N GLU A 69 17.32 5.02 2.91
CA GLU A 69 17.53 3.60 2.66
C GLU A 69 16.22 2.81 2.71
N THR A 70 15.32 3.16 3.62
CA THR A 70 14.00 2.53 3.71
C THR A 70 13.17 2.79 2.45
N PHE A 71 13.13 4.03 1.96
CA PHE A 71 12.42 4.36 0.72
C PHE A 71 13.02 3.66 -0.49
N ALA A 72 14.35 3.65 -0.63
CA ALA A 72 15.02 2.96 -1.72
C ALA A 72 14.77 1.44 -1.71
N TRP A 73 14.64 0.85 -0.52
CA TRP A 73 14.27 -0.56 -0.37
C TRP A 73 12.83 -0.82 -0.78
N LEU A 74 11.89 0.04 -0.37
CA LEU A 74 10.47 -0.07 -0.74
C LEU A 74 10.28 0.03 -2.26
N GLU A 75 10.92 0.98 -2.93
CA GLU A 75 10.81 1.14 -4.39
C GLU A 75 11.28 -0.10 -5.18
N LYS A 76 12.17 -0.90 -4.59
CA LYS A 76 12.73 -2.09 -5.23
C LYS A 76 11.95 -3.36 -4.94
N HIS A 77 11.29 -3.43 -3.78
CA HIS A 77 10.74 -4.68 -3.24
C HIS A 77 9.24 -4.66 -2.94
N CYS A 78 8.59 -3.49 -3.02
CA CYS A 78 7.14 -3.31 -2.89
C CYS A 78 6.56 -2.73 -4.18
#